data_AF-A0A4S2FPE6-F1
#
_entry.id   AF-A0A4S2FPE6-F1
#
_cell.length_a   1.000
_cell.length_b   1.000
_cell.length_c   1.000
_cell.angle_alpha   90.00
_cell.angle_beta   90.00
_cell.angle_gamma   90.00
#
_symmetry.space_group_name_H-M   'P 1'
#
loop_
_entity.id
_entity.type
_entity.pdbx_description
1 polymer ?
#
loop_
_entity_poly.entity_id
_entity_poly.type
_entity_poly.pdbx_seq_one_letter_code
_entity_poly.pdbx_strand_id
1 'polypeptide(L)'
;MSRFLTTNRNIELLEPYEGKLSRTVLRGERGSNAPALPDIQKQGDFFVESPIVLFAAIIYFLKIYQDGKYCTFPHAIEFLCRRYEDIFPILTSYPELENYLSPFIDAWEGGAAEQLAGQIASAKIPLSRMISPQLYWIMTGDDFTLDINNPKEPKILCVGNNPDRQNIYGAALGLYNSRIVKLINKKGMLKSGVIIDELPTIYFKGLDNLIATARSNKVAVCLGFQDFSQLKRDYGDKEAAVVMNTVGNIFSGQVVGETAKNLSERFGKILQERRSVTFTHQDTNRTFNTQLDALIPASKISTLTQGMFVGAVSDNFGERIQQKIFHAEIVVDADKVAEEEKNYEPIPLITDFKDETEDKSKMRAEIQRNYSQVKQDVKDIVVNEIERIKNDPILCHLLKKRNY
;
A
#
# COMPACT_ATOMS: atom_id res chain seq x y z
N MET A 1 55.69 -5.89 -3.69
CA MET A 1 56.12 -4.71 -4.46
C MET A 1 54.96 -3.75 -4.54
N SER A 2 55.18 -2.54 -4.01
CA SER A 2 54.26 -1.40 -3.96
C SER A 2 53.95 -0.85 -5.36
N ARG A 3 52.74 -0.31 -5.55
CA ARG A 3 52.52 0.98 -6.24
C ARG A 3 51.14 1.56 -5.92
N PHE A 4 51.15 2.44 -4.93
CA PHE A 4 50.19 3.53 -4.74
C PHE A 4 50.18 4.46 -5.97
N LEU A 5 49.01 5.00 -6.31
CA LEU A 5 48.85 6.31 -6.95
C LEU A 5 47.55 6.94 -6.44
N THR A 6 47.69 7.64 -5.32
CA THR A 6 46.74 8.63 -4.81
C THR A 6 47.06 9.97 -5.46
N THR A 7 46.05 10.65 -6.01
CA THR A 7 46.08 12.10 -6.24
C THR A 7 44.80 12.74 -5.70
N ASN A 8 44.93 13.27 -4.48
CA ASN A 8 44.25 14.41 -3.86
C ASN A 8 42.88 14.87 -4.39
N ARG A 9 41.84 14.63 -3.56
CA ARG A 9 40.95 15.70 -3.07
C ARG A 9 40.67 15.46 -1.57
N ASN A 10 40.80 16.52 -0.78
CA ASN A 10 40.67 16.51 0.67
C ASN A 10 39.26 16.05 1.09
N ILE A 11 39.17 14.90 1.74
CA ILE A 11 38.03 14.54 2.59
C ILE A 11 38.41 15.00 3.99
N GLU A 12 37.73 16.01 4.52
CA GLU A 12 37.83 16.34 5.95
C GLU A 12 37.28 15.15 6.76
N LEU A 13 38.17 14.47 7.48
CA LEU A 13 37.81 13.48 8.48
C LEU A 13 37.23 14.20 9.70
N LEU A 14 35.93 14.03 9.95
CA LEU A 14 35.32 14.43 11.22
C LEU A 14 35.82 13.49 12.32
N GLU A 15 36.21 14.05 13.47
CA GLU A 15 36.77 13.31 14.60
C GLU A 15 35.83 12.20 15.14
N PRO A 16 36.40 11.10 15.68
CA PRO A 16 35.60 9.99 16.20
C PRO A 16 34.82 10.37 17.47
N TYR A 17 33.51 10.12 17.43
CA TYR A 17 32.57 10.37 18.53
C TYR A 17 32.68 9.32 19.65
N GLU A 18 33.15 9.71 20.85
CA GLU A 18 33.06 8.90 22.06
C GLU A 18 31.72 9.11 22.79
N GLY A 19 30.75 8.22 22.57
CA GLY A 19 29.45 8.27 23.23
C GLY A 19 29.47 7.67 24.65
N LYS A 20 29.23 8.48 25.69
CA LYS A 20 28.81 8.00 27.02
C LYS A 20 27.31 7.67 27.02
N LEU A 21 26.98 6.44 27.40
CA LEU A 21 25.61 5.94 27.57
C LEU A 21 24.91 6.62 28.76
N SER A 22 23.85 7.38 28.49
CA SER A 22 22.87 7.81 29.51
C SER A 22 21.65 6.90 29.45
N ARG A 23 21.37 6.21 30.56
CA ARG A 23 20.14 5.43 30.77
C ARG A 23 19.12 6.33 31.45
N THR A 24 18.10 6.75 30.72
CA THR A 24 16.90 7.37 31.31
C THR A 24 15.66 6.64 30.81
N VAL A 25 14.92 6.05 31.75
CA VAL A 25 13.62 5.41 31.55
C VAL A 25 12.55 6.50 31.63
N LEU A 26 11.71 6.64 30.60
CA LEU A 26 10.55 7.55 30.63
C LEU A 26 9.25 6.75 30.50
N ARG A 27 8.41 6.89 31.54
CA ARG A 27 7.01 6.44 31.57
C ARG A 27 6.15 7.40 30.78
N GLY A 28 5.17 6.85 30.05
CA GLY A 28 4.31 7.59 29.12
C GLY A 28 3.09 8.24 29.77
N GLU A 29 2.52 9.20 29.04
CA GLU A 29 1.16 9.69 29.20
C GLU A 29 0.53 9.96 27.82
N ARG A 30 -0.80 9.79 27.75
CA ARG A 30 -1.68 9.85 26.56
C ARG A 30 -2.49 11.17 26.53
N GLY A 31 -2.86 11.61 25.33
CA GLY A 31 -4.02 12.48 25.03
C GLY A 31 -3.87 13.14 23.64
N SER A 32 -4.60 12.72 22.58
CA SER A 32 -5.92 13.21 22.08
C SER A 32 -5.85 14.64 21.49
N ASN A 33 -6.36 15.02 20.30
CA ASN A 33 -7.20 14.47 19.23
C ASN A 33 -6.91 15.29 17.94
N ALA A 34 -7.07 14.70 16.74
CA ALA A 34 -7.07 15.41 15.45
C ALA A 34 -8.17 14.85 14.50
N PRO A 35 -8.72 15.65 13.57
CA PRO A 35 -9.98 15.41 12.85
C PRO A 35 -9.79 14.73 11.46
N ALA A 36 -10.92 14.39 10.83
CA ALA A 36 -11.12 13.18 10.02
C ALA A 36 -11.06 13.30 8.49
N LEU A 37 -10.62 12.19 7.87
CA LEU A 37 -11.01 11.62 6.57
C LEU A 37 -11.20 10.09 6.79
N PRO A 38 -12.01 9.40 5.96
CA PRO A 38 -13.13 8.56 6.40
C PRO A 38 -12.76 7.49 7.45
N ASP A 39 -13.51 7.56 8.54
CA ASP A 39 -13.26 6.95 9.84
C ASP A 39 -12.87 5.47 9.85
N ILE A 40 -11.63 5.22 10.27
CA ILE A 40 -11.23 3.97 10.94
C ILE A 40 -11.78 3.95 12.39
N GLN A 41 -12.38 5.05 12.89
CA GLN A 41 -12.99 5.17 14.22
C GLN A 41 -14.50 4.89 14.27
N LYS A 42 -15.15 4.61 13.13
CA LYS A 42 -16.59 4.31 13.02
C LYS A 42 -16.89 2.81 13.07
N GLN A 43 -16.16 2.08 13.91
CA GLN A 43 -16.57 0.73 14.26
C GLN A 43 -17.84 0.88 15.13
N GLY A 44 -18.98 0.48 14.58
CA GLY A 44 -20.32 0.71 15.14
C GLY A 44 -21.18 1.78 14.45
N ASP A 45 -20.69 2.49 13.41
CA ASP A 45 -21.58 3.32 12.58
C ASP A 45 -22.24 2.45 11.52
N PHE A 46 -23.52 2.17 11.72
CA PHE A 46 -24.33 1.33 10.84
C PHE A 46 -24.24 1.80 9.37
N PHE A 47 -24.07 3.10 9.10
CA PHE A 47 -23.93 3.59 7.72
C PHE A 47 -22.67 3.10 7.00
N VAL A 48 -21.60 2.80 7.73
CA VAL A 48 -20.32 2.32 7.17
C VAL A 48 -20.27 0.79 7.20
N GLU A 49 -20.82 0.17 8.25
CA GLU A 49 -20.78 -1.28 8.40
C GLU A 49 -21.80 -2.02 7.54
N SER A 50 -23.00 -1.45 7.33
CA SER A 50 -24.07 -2.06 6.52
C SER A 50 -23.61 -2.51 5.12
N PRO A 51 -23.00 -1.65 4.29
CA PRO A 51 -22.53 -2.08 2.98
C PRO A 51 -21.43 -3.15 3.05
N ILE A 52 -20.58 -3.12 4.09
CA ILE A 52 -19.52 -4.11 4.29
C ILE A 52 -20.13 -5.47 4.61
N VAL A 53 -21.09 -5.52 5.54
CA VAL A 53 -21.78 -6.76 5.94
C VAL A 53 -22.55 -7.35 4.77
N LEU A 54 -23.30 -6.54 4.02
CA LEU A 54 -24.03 -7.02 2.84
C LEU A 54 -23.07 -7.59 1.78
N PHE A 55 -21.98 -6.87 1.48
CA PHE A 55 -21.02 -7.34 0.49
C PHE A 55 -20.28 -8.61 0.96
N ALA A 56 -19.99 -8.72 2.26
CA ALA A 56 -19.44 -9.94 2.85
C ALA A 56 -20.41 -11.13 2.76
N ALA A 57 -21.71 -10.90 3.00
CA ALA A 57 -22.75 -11.92 2.81
C ALA A 57 -22.84 -12.38 1.36
N ILE A 58 -22.75 -11.47 0.39
CA ILE A 58 -22.69 -11.80 -1.05
C ILE A 58 -21.46 -12.65 -1.38
N ILE A 59 -20.28 -12.28 -0.88
CA ILE A 59 -19.05 -13.06 -1.09
C ILE A 59 -19.20 -14.46 -0.49
N TYR A 60 -19.76 -14.56 0.71
CA TYR A 60 -19.97 -15.84 1.38
C TYR A 60 -20.99 -16.71 0.64
N PHE A 61 -22.09 -16.13 0.15
CA PHE A 61 -23.05 -16.80 -0.73
C PHE A 61 -22.35 -17.36 -1.97
N LEU A 62 -21.60 -16.54 -2.70
CA LEU A 62 -20.91 -17.00 -3.91
C LEU A 62 -19.86 -18.08 -3.62
N LYS A 63 -19.27 -18.08 -2.42
CA LYS A 63 -18.34 -19.12 -1.95
C LYS A 63 -19.03 -20.48 -1.74
N ILE A 64 -20.23 -20.50 -1.17
CA ILE A 64 -20.98 -21.76 -0.93
C ILE A 64 -21.76 -22.21 -2.16
N TYR A 65 -22.18 -21.27 -3.01
CA TYR A 65 -22.91 -21.56 -4.24
C TYR A 65 -22.00 -22.27 -5.25
N GLN A 66 -22.41 -23.48 -5.66
CA GLN A 66 -21.65 -24.34 -6.60
C GLN A 66 -20.16 -24.45 -6.25
N ASP A 67 -19.85 -24.65 -4.96
CA ASP A 67 -18.48 -24.82 -4.44
C ASP A 67 -17.53 -23.68 -4.83
N GLY A 68 -18.04 -22.44 -4.88
CA GLY A 68 -17.22 -21.26 -5.10
C GLY A 68 -16.86 -21.00 -6.56
N LYS A 69 -17.45 -21.73 -7.51
CA LYS A 69 -17.19 -21.55 -8.95
C LYS A 69 -17.32 -20.09 -9.42
N TYR A 70 -18.26 -19.35 -8.85
CA TYR A 70 -18.51 -17.93 -9.19
C TYR A 70 -18.04 -16.96 -8.10
N CYS A 71 -17.22 -17.42 -7.14
CA CYS A 71 -16.69 -16.60 -6.05
C CYS A 71 -15.52 -15.71 -6.51
N THR A 72 -15.79 -14.84 -7.47
CA THR A 72 -14.85 -13.83 -7.97
C THR A 72 -15.35 -12.43 -7.68
N PHE A 73 -14.44 -11.47 -7.66
CA PHE A 73 -14.80 -10.07 -7.37
C PHE A 73 -15.77 -9.47 -8.39
N PRO A 74 -15.64 -9.71 -9.72
CA PRO A 74 -16.61 -9.25 -10.71
C PRO A 74 -18.03 -9.80 -10.50
N HIS A 75 -18.16 -11.09 -10.17
CA HIS A 75 -19.46 -11.71 -9.87
C HIS A 75 -20.11 -11.10 -8.62
N ALA A 76 -19.32 -10.83 -7.58
CA ALA A 76 -19.82 -10.17 -6.37
C ALA A 76 -20.36 -8.75 -6.66
N ILE A 77 -19.66 -7.97 -7.50
CA ILE A 77 -20.12 -6.64 -7.92
C ILE A 77 -21.40 -6.74 -8.75
N GLU A 78 -21.44 -7.62 -9.74
CA GLU A 78 -22.62 -7.81 -10.59
C GLU A 78 -23.83 -8.28 -9.79
N PHE A 79 -23.63 -9.13 -8.77
CA PHE A 79 -24.69 -9.60 -7.88
C PHE A 79 -25.20 -8.47 -6.96
N LEU A 80 -24.30 -7.68 -6.36
CA LEU A 80 -24.65 -6.47 -5.59
C LEU A 80 -25.44 -5.45 -6.44
N CYS A 81 -25.19 -5.44 -7.75
CA CYS A 81 -25.88 -4.55 -8.67
C CYS A 81 -27.32 -4.98 -9.01
N ARG A 82 -27.74 -6.20 -8.67
CA ARG A 82 -29.12 -6.69 -8.88
C ARG A 82 -30.12 -5.99 -7.96
N ARG A 83 -31.41 -6.22 -8.22
CA ARG A 83 -32.50 -5.63 -7.44
C ARG A 83 -32.57 -6.28 -6.06
N TYR A 84 -32.93 -5.49 -5.06
CA TYR A 84 -33.08 -5.98 -3.69
C TYR A 84 -34.14 -7.09 -3.55
N GLU A 85 -35.20 -7.00 -4.36
CA GLU A 85 -36.25 -8.02 -4.50
C GLU A 85 -35.71 -9.38 -4.96
N ASP A 86 -34.59 -9.40 -5.69
CA ASP A 86 -33.98 -10.62 -6.16
C ASP A 86 -32.91 -11.10 -5.16
N ILE A 87 -32.05 -10.20 -4.64
CA ILE A 87 -30.92 -10.62 -3.78
C ILE A 87 -31.35 -11.04 -2.38
N PHE A 88 -32.30 -10.34 -1.73
CA PHE A 88 -32.63 -10.62 -0.33
C PHE A 88 -33.28 -12.00 -0.14
N PRO A 89 -34.26 -12.42 -0.96
CA PRO A 89 -34.78 -13.78 -0.88
C PRO A 89 -33.70 -14.84 -1.08
N ILE A 90 -32.78 -14.62 -2.02
CA ILE A 90 -31.67 -15.54 -2.28
C ILE A 90 -30.76 -15.63 -1.05
N LEU A 91 -30.26 -14.51 -0.53
CA LEU A 91 -29.33 -14.52 0.58
C LEU A 91 -29.97 -15.07 1.87
N THR A 92 -31.24 -14.74 2.16
CA THR A 92 -31.96 -15.23 3.34
C THR A 92 -32.32 -16.72 3.25
N SER A 93 -32.34 -17.30 2.05
CA SER A 93 -32.58 -18.74 1.88
C SER A 93 -31.44 -19.63 2.36
N TYR A 94 -30.29 -19.05 2.72
CA TYR A 94 -29.13 -19.74 3.27
C TYR A 94 -29.03 -19.51 4.77
N PRO A 95 -29.18 -20.57 5.61
CA PRO A 95 -29.13 -20.45 7.07
C PRO A 95 -27.84 -19.81 7.59
N GLU A 96 -26.71 -20.02 6.92
CA GLU A 96 -25.40 -19.46 7.30
C GLU A 96 -25.37 -17.92 7.22
N LEU A 97 -26.28 -17.32 6.46
CA LEU A 97 -26.34 -15.87 6.23
C LEU A 97 -27.39 -15.16 7.08
N GLU A 98 -28.27 -15.90 7.76
CA GLU A 98 -29.42 -15.35 8.48
C GLU A 98 -29.04 -14.24 9.47
N ASN A 99 -28.03 -14.50 10.32
CA ASN A 99 -27.55 -13.54 11.33
C ASN A 99 -26.95 -12.27 10.73
N TYR A 100 -26.37 -12.35 9.53
CA TYR A 100 -25.78 -11.20 8.84
C TYR A 100 -26.86 -10.33 8.18
N LEU A 101 -27.99 -10.94 7.81
CA LEU A 101 -29.03 -10.30 7.01
C LEU A 101 -30.22 -9.78 7.81
N SER A 102 -30.45 -10.28 9.03
CA SER A 102 -31.59 -9.87 9.88
C SER A 102 -31.82 -8.35 9.92
N PRO A 103 -30.80 -7.50 10.18
CA PRO A 103 -31.00 -6.04 10.18
C PRO A 103 -31.44 -5.46 8.82
N PHE A 104 -31.04 -6.10 7.71
CA PHE A 104 -31.39 -5.68 6.35
C PHE A 104 -32.81 -6.10 5.99
N ILE A 105 -33.21 -7.31 6.41
CA ILE A 105 -34.57 -7.82 6.20
C ILE A 105 -35.57 -7.00 7.01
N ASP A 106 -35.28 -6.71 8.28
CA ASP A 106 -36.13 -5.87 9.12
C ASP A 106 -36.34 -4.48 8.51
N ALA A 107 -35.27 -3.86 7.98
CA ALA A 107 -35.37 -2.57 7.30
C ALA A 107 -36.15 -2.66 5.97
N TRP A 108 -35.98 -3.75 5.22
CA TRP A 108 -36.64 -3.98 3.94
C TRP A 108 -38.15 -4.26 4.10
N GLU A 109 -38.53 -5.00 5.13
CA GLU A 109 -39.92 -5.34 5.43
C GLU A 109 -40.64 -4.23 6.21
N GLY A 110 -39.92 -3.53 7.09
CA GLY A 110 -40.43 -2.41 7.90
C GLY A 110 -40.65 -1.11 7.13
N GLY A 111 -40.53 -1.10 5.80
CA GLY A 111 -40.77 0.08 4.96
C GLY A 111 -39.62 1.10 4.93
N ALA A 112 -38.45 0.78 5.47
CA ALA A 112 -37.24 1.62 5.46
C ALA A 112 -36.33 1.35 4.24
N ALA A 113 -36.91 0.85 3.14
CA ALA A 113 -36.19 0.46 1.92
C ALA A 113 -35.37 1.62 1.30
N GLU A 114 -35.88 2.85 1.35
CA GLU A 114 -35.17 4.03 0.83
C GLU A 114 -33.92 4.37 1.66
N GLN A 115 -34.01 4.26 2.99
CA GLN A 115 -32.87 4.48 3.88
C GLN A 115 -31.80 3.42 3.68
N LEU A 116 -32.22 2.16 3.53
CA LEU A 116 -31.33 1.04 3.22
C LEU A 116 -30.65 1.23 1.86
N ALA A 117 -31.39 1.68 0.85
CA ALA A 117 -30.84 1.99 -0.47
C ALA A 117 -29.78 3.10 -0.39
N GLY A 118 -30.02 4.16 0.39
CA GLY A 118 -29.05 5.23 0.63
C GLY A 118 -27.76 4.73 1.29
N GLN A 119 -27.86 3.80 2.24
CA GLN A 119 -26.70 3.18 2.90
C GLN A 119 -25.90 2.29 1.96
N ILE A 120 -26.56 1.41 1.21
CA ILE A 120 -25.89 0.50 0.26
C ILE A 120 -25.28 1.28 -0.91
N ALA A 121 -25.91 2.38 -1.34
CA ALA A 121 -25.40 3.23 -2.43
C ALA A 121 -23.98 3.75 -2.16
N SER A 122 -23.62 3.98 -0.88
CA SER A 122 -22.30 4.44 -0.47
C SER A 122 -21.16 3.50 -0.90
N ALA A 123 -21.40 2.19 -0.96
CA ALA A 123 -20.44 1.20 -1.47
C ALA A 123 -20.71 0.79 -2.92
N LYS A 124 -21.98 0.73 -3.33
CA LYS A 124 -22.36 0.35 -4.70
C LYS A 124 -21.82 1.32 -5.75
N ILE A 125 -21.78 2.63 -5.46
CA ILE A 125 -21.28 3.65 -6.40
C ILE A 125 -19.77 3.51 -6.63
N PRO A 126 -18.90 3.44 -5.60
CA PRO A 126 -17.47 3.17 -5.83
C PRO A 126 -17.21 1.83 -6.53
N LEU A 127 -17.91 0.75 -6.14
CA LEU A 127 -17.72 -0.56 -6.75
C LEU A 127 -18.18 -0.62 -8.21
N SER A 128 -19.23 0.12 -8.59
CA SER A 128 -19.72 0.15 -9.98
C SER A 128 -18.74 0.84 -10.93
N ARG A 129 -17.87 1.73 -10.45
CA ARG A 129 -16.79 2.34 -11.25
C ARG A 129 -15.74 1.32 -11.68
N MET A 130 -15.65 0.17 -11.00
CA MET A 130 -14.76 -0.93 -11.35
C MET A 130 -15.27 -1.76 -12.54
N ILE A 131 -16.54 -1.59 -12.92
CA ILE A 131 -17.19 -2.39 -13.96
C ILE A 131 -16.62 -2.00 -15.32
N SER A 132 -15.64 -2.76 -15.78
CA SER A 132 -15.04 -2.61 -17.09
C SER A 132 -14.58 -3.97 -17.62
N PRO A 133 -14.56 -4.18 -18.95
CA PRO A 133 -14.08 -5.43 -19.52
C PRO A 133 -12.65 -5.77 -19.07
N GLN A 134 -11.76 -4.79 -18.99
CA GLN A 134 -10.35 -4.99 -18.62
C GLN A 134 -10.20 -5.45 -17.17
N LEU A 135 -10.90 -4.82 -16.22
CA LEU A 135 -10.82 -5.22 -14.81
C LEU A 135 -11.49 -6.57 -14.58
N TYR A 136 -12.60 -6.86 -15.26
CA TYR A 136 -13.27 -8.15 -15.11
C TYR A 136 -12.40 -9.29 -15.59
N TRP A 137 -11.73 -9.10 -16.72
CA TRP A 137 -10.74 -10.05 -17.22
C TRP A 137 -9.64 -10.33 -16.18
N ILE A 138 -9.00 -9.29 -15.64
CA ILE A 138 -7.90 -9.42 -14.66
C ILE A 138 -8.38 -10.08 -13.36
N MET A 139 -9.61 -9.77 -12.91
CA MET A 139 -10.11 -10.15 -11.59
C MET A 139 -11.00 -11.40 -11.57
N THR A 140 -11.15 -12.09 -12.70
CA THR A 140 -11.84 -13.39 -12.78
C THR A 140 -10.90 -14.58 -12.90
N GLY A 141 -9.64 -14.37 -13.32
CA GLY A 141 -8.65 -15.45 -13.46
C GLY A 141 -8.09 -15.96 -12.12
N ASP A 142 -7.56 -17.18 -12.15
CA ASP A 142 -6.89 -17.88 -11.05
C ASP A 142 -5.47 -18.36 -11.43
N ASP A 143 -4.84 -17.64 -12.38
CA ASP A 143 -3.58 -18.03 -13.03
C ASP A 143 -2.40 -18.23 -12.07
N PHE A 144 -2.38 -17.50 -10.95
CA PHE A 144 -1.30 -17.57 -9.97
C PHE A 144 -1.75 -17.19 -8.56
N THR A 145 -1.00 -17.67 -7.58
CA THR A 145 -1.12 -17.28 -6.17
C THR A 145 -0.20 -16.12 -5.81
N LEU A 146 -0.66 -15.25 -4.92
CA LEU A 146 0.08 -14.06 -4.46
C LEU A 146 1.19 -14.36 -3.43
N ASP A 147 1.57 -15.62 -3.26
CA ASP A 147 2.59 -16.11 -2.34
C ASP A 147 4.00 -16.00 -2.95
N ILE A 148 4.41 -14.78 -3.29
CA ILE A 148 5.64 -14.50 -4.06
C ILE A 148 6.92 -15.10 -3.46
N ASN A 149 6.95 -15.34 -2.14
CA ASN A 149 8.10 -15.89 -1.42
C ASN A 149 7.98 -17.39 -1.08
N ASN A 150 7.09 -18.11 -1.76
CA ASN A 150 6.94 -19.56 -1.64
C ASN A 150 8.23 -20.27 -2.08
N PRO A 151 8.85 -21.13 -1.23
CA PRO A 151 10.06 -21.87 -1.58
C PRO A 151 9.94 -22.81 -2.77
N LYS A 152 8.73 -23.31 -3.07
CA LYS A 152 8.50 -24.25 -4.17
C LYS A 152 8.32 -23.54 -5.51
N GLU A 153 7.75 -22.35 -5.49
CA GLU A 153 7.36 -21.61 -6.68
C GLU A 153 7.51 -20.10 -6.39
N PRO A 154 8.75 -19.60 -6.33
CA PRO A 154 9.01 -18.19 -6.10
C PRO A 154 8.57 -17.37 -7.31
N LYS A 155 8.03 -16.19 -7.06
CA LYS A 155 7.46 -15.33 -8.12
C LYS A 155 7.94 -13.90 -7.95
N ILE A 156 8.05 -13.19 -9.07
CA ILE A 156 8.23 -11.73 -9.09
C ILE A 156 6.90 -11.13 -9.50
N LEU A 157 6.37 -10.23 -8.68
CA LEU A 157 5.15 -9.50 -8.99
C LEU A 157 5.49 -8.03 -9.21
N CYS A 158 5.23 -7.55 -10.43
CA CYS A 158 5.31 -6.13 -10.76
C CYS A 158 3.88 -5.58 -10.87
N VAL A 159 3.60 -4.50 -10.14
CA VAL A 159 2.29 -3.84 -10.15
C VAL A 159 2.48 -2.42 -10.65
N GLY A 160 1.91 -2.13 -11.81
CA GLY A 160 1.85 -0.78 -12.37
C GLY A 160 0.51 -0.13 -12.03
N ASN A 161 0.53 1.16 -11.67
CA ASN A 161 -0.68 1.97 -11.57
C ASN A 161 -0.65 3.07 -12.64
N ASN A 162 -1.83 3.48 -13.11
CA ASN A 162 -1.98 4.64 -13.96
C ASN A 162 -2.47 5.82 -13.09
N PRO A 163 -1.68 6.89 -12.91
CA PRO A 163 -2.06 8.05 -12.10
C PRO A 163 -3.41 8.65 -12.49
N ASP A 164 -3.73 8.71 -13.78
CA ASP A 164 -4.99 9.28 -14.30
C ASP A 164 -6.23 8.45 -13.91
N ARG A 165 -6.02 7.19 -13.51
CA ARG A 165 -7.07 6.22 -13.20
C ARG A 165 -6.95 5.65 -11.79
N GLN A 166 -6.23 6.33 -10.89
CA GLN A 166 -6.02 5.88 -9.52
C GLN A 166 -7.33 5.59 -8.77
N ASN A 167 -8.35 6.43 -8.96
CA ASN A 167 -9.68 6.23 -8.34
C ASN A 167 -10.43 5.01 -8.87
N ILE A 168 -10.13 4.56 -10.09
CA ILE A 168 -10.74 3.40 -10.73
C ILE A 168 -9.97 2.13 -10.36
N TYR A 169 -8.65 2.17 -10.21
CA TYR A 169 -7.87 0.97 -9.93
C TYR A 169 -7.55 0.76 -8.45
N GLY A 170 -7.73 1.79 -7.62
CA GLY A 170 -7.36 1.78 -6.22
C GLY A 170 -7.98 0.63 -5.41
N ALA A 171 -9.26 0.29 -5.66
CA ALA A 171 -9.91 -0.81 -4.93
C ALA A 171 -9.32 -2.19 -5.29
N ALA A 172 -9.09 -2.44 -6.58
CA ALA A 172 -8.48 -3.70 -7.05
C ALA A 172 -7.05 -3.83 -6.54
N LEU A 173 -6.22 -2.80 -6.71
CA LEU A 173 -4.84 -2.78 -6.23
C LEU A 173 -4.77 -2.92 -4.71
N GLY A 174 -5.67 -2.25 -3.98
CA GLY A 174 -5.80 -2.37 -2.53
C GLY A 174 -6.11 -3.80 -2.08
N LEU A 175 -6.97 -4.54 -2.81
CA LEU A 175 -7.25 -5.94 -2.52
C LEU A 175 -5.99 -6.80 -2.67
N TYR A 176 -5.30 -6.71 -3.81
CA TYR A 176 -4.05 -7.44 -4.05
C TYR A 176 -3.01 -7.14 -2.97
N ASN A 177 -2.77 -5.85 -2.68
CA ASN A 177 -1.80 -5.41 -1.69
C ASN A 177 -2.12 -5.95 -0.30
N SER A 178 -3.36 -5.80 0.16
CA SER A 178 -3.79 -6.30 1.47
C SER A 178 -3.59 -7.81 1.62
N ARG A 179 -3.71 -8.56 0.51
CA ARG A 179 -3.51 -10.00 0.48
C ARG A 179 -2.03 -10.37 0.46
N ILE A 180 -1.23 -9.72 -0.39
CA ILE A 180 0.22 -9.94 -0.51
C ILE A 180 0.89 -9.73 0.85
N VAL A 181 0.59 -8.62 1.54
CA VAL A 181 1.13 -8.31 2.88
C VAL A 181 0.96 -9.47 3.85
N LYS A 182 -0.23 -10.07 3.87
CA LYS A 182 -0.53 -11.20 4.77
C LYS A 182 0.16 -12.49 4.35
N LEU A 183 0.36 -12.70 3.05
CA LEU A 183 0.95 -13.92 2.52
C LEU A 183 2.46 -13.96 2.68
N ILE A 184 3.15 -12.84 2.41
CA ILE A 184 4.61 -12.77 2.51
C ILE A 184 5.08 -12.76 3.97
N ASN A 185 4.24 -12.28 4.88
CA ASN A 185 4.56 -12.14 6.30
C ASN A 185 4.36 -13.46 7.07
N LYS A 186 5.01 -14.54 6.61
CA LYS A 186 4.94 -15.88 7.20
C LYS A 186 6.34 -16.44 7.47
N LYS A 187 6.46 -17.22 8.55
CA LYS A 187 7.70 -17.94 8.90
C LYS A 187 7.96 -19.07 7.90
N GLY A 188 9.23 -19.38 7.66
CA GLY A 188 9.66 -20.50 6.81
C GLY A 188 9.59 -20.23 5.31
N MET A 189 9.28 -19.00 4.90
CA MET A 189 9.30 -18.57 3.50
C MET A 189 10.68 -18.04 3.09
N LEU A 190 10.88 -17.83 1.78
CA LEU A 190 12.10 -17.22 1.27
C LEU A 190 12.19 -15.74 1.67
N LYS A 191 13.42 -15.20 1.62
CA LYS A 191 13.65 -13.75 1.74
C LYS A 191 12.92 -13.05 0.60
N SER A 192 12.25 -11.94 0.89
CA SER A 192 11.53 -11.18 -0.13
C SER A 192 11.69 -9.68 0.05
N GLY A 193 11.50 -8.94 -1.04
CA GLY A 193 11.51 -7.49 -1.08
C GLY A 193 10.13 -6.96 -1.47
N VAL A 194 9.68 -5.92 -0.78
CA VAL A 194 8.55 -5.08 -1.20
C VAL A 194 9.12 -3.71 -1.51
N ILE A 195 9.16 -3.36 -2.79
CA ILE A 195 9.69 -2.09 -3.28
C ILE A 195 8.52 -1.27 -3.80
N ILE A 196 8.34 -0.08 -3.24
CA ILE A 196 7.29 0.85 -3.63
C ILE A 196 7.97 2.15 -4.02
N ASP A 197 7.92 2.49 -5.31
CA ASP A 197 8.60 3.68 -5.85
C ASP A 197 7.93 4.99 -5.38
N GLU A 198 6.60 5.04 -5.39
CA GLU A 198 5.84 6.19 -4.90
C GLU A 198 4.66 5.74 -4.03
N LEU A 199 4.87 5.72 -2.71
CA LEU A 199 3.91 5.22 -1.74
C LEU A 199 2.53 5.92 -1.80
N PRO A 200 2.43 7.27 -1.86
CA PRO A 200 1.20 8.01 -2.14
C PRO A 200 0.34 7.52 -3.33
N THR A 201 0.93 6.91 -4.35
CA THR A 201 0.15 6.49 -5.53
C THR A 201 -0.72 5.26 -5.27
N ILE A 202 -0.45 4.51 -4.20
CA ILE A 202 -1.14 3.26 -3.91
C ILE A 202 -1.35 3.13 -2.40
N TYR A 203 -2.60 3.16 -1.96
CA TYR A 203 -2.93 2.95 -0.55
C TYR A 203 -2.61 1.50 -0.11
N PHE A 204 -1.76 1.37 0.89
CA PHE A 204 -1.24 0.09 1.38
C PHE A 204 -1.70 -0.19 2.81
N LYS A 205 -2.89 -0.76 2.95
CA LYS A 205 -3.48 -1.06 4.26
C LYS A 205 -2.63 -2.11 5.01
N GLY A 206 -2.25 -1.79 6.26
CA GLY A 206 -1.44 -2.69 7.10
C GLY A 206 0.06 -2.62 6.86
N LEU A 207 0.54 -1.55 6.20
CA LEU A 207 1.97 -1.29 6.00
C LEU A 207 2.73 -1.15 7.32
N ASP A 208 2.12 -0.51 8.31
CA ASP A 208 2.63 -0.38 9.69
C ASP A 208 2.97 -1.75 10.30
N ASN A 209 2.05 -2.70 10.20
CA ASN A 209 2.23 -4.06 10.70
C ASN A 209 3.28 -4.82 9.89
N LEU A 210 3.29 -4.64 8.56
CA LEU A 210 4.33 -5.22 7.71
C LEU A 210 5.71 -4.73 8.17
N ILE A 211 5.94 -3.42 8.26
CA ILE A 211 7.24 -2.86 8.68
C ILE A 211 7.65 -3.38 10.07
N ALA A 212 6.71 -3.45 11.02
CA ALA A 212 6.99 -3.89 12.38
C ALA A 212 7.39 -5.37 12.47
N THR A 213 6.81 -6.25 11.66
CA THR A 213 6.97 -7.72 11.77
C THR A 213 7.85 -8.33 10.69
N ALA A 214 8.05 -7.62 9.57
CA ALA A 214 8.77 -8.04 8.37
C ALA A 214 10.18 -8.57 8.67
N ARG A 215 10.88 -7.94 9.63
CA ARG A 215 12.25 -8.34 10.01
C ARG A 215 12.32 -9.82 10.42
N SER A 216 11.37 -10.28 11.23
CA SER A 216 11.35 -11.67 11.72
C SER A 216 11.08 -12.68 10.61
N ASN A 217 10.38 -12.25 9.56
CA ASN A 217 10.03 -13.06 8.39
C ASN A 217 10.95 -12.80 7.20
N LYS A 218 12.07 -12.09 7.40
CA LYS A 218 13.08 -11.78 6.38
C LYS A 218 12.50 -11.05 5.15
N VAL A 219 11.52 -10.19 5.37
CA VAL A 219 10.96 -9.31 4.35
C VAL A 219 11.65 -7.95 4.45
N ALA A 220 12.21 -7.45 3.35
CA ALA A 220 12.76 -6.11 3.24
C ALA A 220 11.72 -5.18 2.60
N VAL A 221 11.46 -4.04 3.22
CA VAL A 221 10.52 -3.04 2.69
C VAL A 221 11.30 -1.79 2.31
N CYS A 222 11.18 -1.36 1.06
CA CYS A 222 11.77 -0.14 0.51
C CYS A 222 10.64 0.78 0.04
N LEU A 223 10.62 2.00 0.57
CA LEU A 223 9.56 2.97 0.34
C LEU A 223 10.15 4.25 -0.23
N GLY A 224 9.70 4.63 -1.42
CA GLY A 224 9.91 5.94 -2.01
C GLY A 224 8.66 6.82 -1.84
N PHE A 225 8.91 8.10 -1.57
CA PHE A 225 7.91 9.18 -1.55
C PHE A 225 8.66 10.50 -1.61
N GLN A 226 7.99 11.55 -2.08
CA GLN A 226 8.64 12.85 -2.29
C GLN A 226 8.79 13.67 -1.01
N ASP A 227 7.77 13.64 -0.14
CA ASP A 227 7.74 14.47 1.06
C ASP A 227 6.94 13.81 2.19
N PHE A 228 7.36 14.00 3.44
CA PHE A 228 6.64 13.49 4.61
C PHE A 228 5.23 14.06 4.73
N SER A 229 4.99 15.28 4.23
CA SER A 229 3.66 15.89 4.23
C SER A 229 2.67 15.08 3.37
N GLN A 230 3.13 14.51 2.25
CA GLN A 230 2.31 13.64 1.40
C GLN A 230 1.96 12.35 2.16
N LEU A 231 2.95 11.77 2.85
CA LEU A 231 2.73 10.59 3.69
C LEU A 231 1.69 10.85 4.79
N LYS A 232 1.79 11.97 5.52
CA LYS A 232 0.82 12.35 6.56
C LYS A 232 -0.58 12.56 5.99
N ARG A 233 -0.70 13.19 4.81
CA ARG A 233 -1.99 13.41 4.15
C ARG A 233 -2.68 12.11 3.77
N ASP A 234 -1.93 11.16 3.21
CA ASP A 234 -2.51 9.97 2.59
C ASP A 234 -2.68 8.80 3.58
N TYR A 235 -1.82 8.73 4.61
CA TYR A 235 -1.85 7.67 5.63
C TYR A 235 -2.33 8.15 7.01
N GLY A 236 -2.39 9.45 7.25
CA GLY A 236 -2.65 10.01 8.58
C GLY A 236 -1.38 10.10 9.44
N ASP A 237 -1.44 10.94 10.48
CA ASP A 237 -0.28 11.23 11.34
C ASP A 237 0.25 10.00 12.07
N LYS A 238 -0.63 9.07 12.47
CA LYS A 238 -0.25 7.89 13.25
C LYS A 238 0.57 6.91 12.41
N GLU A 239 0.04 6.50 11.26
CA GLU A 239 0.72 5.60 10.34
C GLU A 239 2.01 6.24 9.79
N ALA A 240 1.98 7.53 9.43
CA ALA A 240 3.17 8.24 8.96
C ALA A 240 4.29 8.26 10.01
N ALA A 241 3.95 8.48 11.29
CA ALA A 241 4.92 8.43 12.38
C ALA A 241 5.54 7.04 12.56
N VAL A 242 4.76 5.96 12.37
CA VAL A 242 5.30 4.58 12.43
C VAL A 242 6.34 4.37 11.33
N VAL A 243 6.06 4.80 10.09
CA VAL A 243 7.01 4.69 8.99
C VAL A 243 8.30 5.47 9.31
N MET A 244 8.19 6.72 9.77
CA MET A 244 9.36 7.56 10.08
C MET A 244 10.21 6.99 11.22
N ASN A 245 9.58 6.48 12.27
CA ASN A 245 10.27 6.05 13.49
C ASN A 245 10.82 4.62 13.40
N THR A 246 10.19 3.74 12.61
CA THR A 246 10.57 2.32 12.55
C THR A 246 11.62 2.05 11.48
N VAL A 247 11.60 2.81 10.37
CA VAL A 247 12.53 2.61 9.26
C VAL A 247 13.93 3.06 9.69
N GLY A 248 14.86 2.11 9.79
CA GLY A 248 16.23 2.36 10.24
C GLY A 248 17.17 2.94 9.17
N ASN A 249 16.86 2.73 7.89
CA ASN A 249 17.65 3.22 6.75
C ASN A 249 16.92 4.36 6.06
N ILE A 250 17.55 5.53 5.96
CA ILE A 250 16.97 6.73 5.37
C ILE A 250 17.93 7.23 4.30
N PHE A 251 17.38 7.50 3.12
CA PHE A 251 18.07 8.18 2.03
C PHE A 251 17.18 9.35 1.61
N SER A 252 17.72 10.56 1.60
CA SER A 252 16.97 11.77 1.27
C SER A 252 17.79 12.63 0.34
N GLY A 253 17.21 12.95 -0.83
CA GLY A 253 17.70 14.01 -1.70
C GLY A 253 17.27 15.38 -1.18
N GLN A 254 17.10 16.34 -2.08
CA GLN A 254 16.62 17.67 -1.72
C GLN A 254 15.16 17.62 -1.21
N VAL A 255 14.94 18.06 0.02
CA VAL A 255 13.61 18.20 0.64
C VAL A 255 13.56 19.49 1.44
N VAL A 256 12.37 20.08 1.56
CA VAL A 256 12.17 21.41 2.18
C VAL A 256 11.24 21.35 3.39
N GLY A 257 11.11 22.46 4.12
CA GLY A 257 10.08 22.63 5.15
C GLY A 257 10.27 21.74 6.38
N GLU A 258 9.18 21.10 6.81
CA GLU A 258 9.15 20.25 8.02
C GLU A 258 10.04 19.02 7.86
N THR A 259 10.07 18.42 6.67
CA THR A 259 10.87 17.22 6.36
C THR A 259 12.36 17.45 6.56
N ALA A 260 12.88 18.57 6.05
CA ALA A 260 14.29 18.92 6.24
C ALA A 260 14.64 19.13 7.72
N LYS A 261 13.74 19.73 8.52
CA LYS A 261 13.92 19.92 9.97
C LYS A 261 13.94 18.57 10.69
N ASN A 262 12.96 17.71 10.43
CA ASN A 262 12.86 16.38 11.03
C ASN A 262 14.09 15.52 10.72
N LEU A 263 14.59 15.58 9.48
CA LEU A 263 15.83 14.88 9.10
C LEU A 263 17.07 15.46 9.81
N SER A 264 17.19 16.79 9.85
CA SER A 264 18.28 17.48 10.55
C SER A 264 18.33 17.12 12.04
N GLU A 265 17.17 17.10 12.71
CA GLU A 265 17.05 16.66 14.10
C GLU A 265 17.40 15.19 14.28
N ARG A 266 16.97 14.33 13.34
CA ARG A 266 17.28 12.89 13.34
C ARG A 266 18.77 12.59 13.19
N PHE A 267 19.49 13.38 12.40
CA PHE A 267 20.95 13.26 12.26
C PHE A 267 21.70 13.76 13.50
N GLY A 268 21.04 14.52 14.36
CA GLY A 268 21.58 14.99 15.62
C GLY A 268 22.48 16.21 15.49
N LYS A 269 23.17 16.51 16.59
CA LYS A 269 24.06 17.67 16.73
C LYS A 269 25.48 17.22 17.00
N ILE A 270 26.44 18.00 16.51
CA ILE A 270 27.87 17.81 16.76
C ILE A 270 28.43 19.03 17.48
N LEU A 271 29.42 18.79 18.32
CA LEU A 271 30.13 19.84 19.03
C LEU A 271 31.08 20.53 18.04
N GLN A 272 30.80 21.79 17.71
CA GLN A 272 31.58 22.59 16.77
C GLN A 272 32.42 23.61 17.53
N GLU A 273 33.71 23.68 17.21
CA GLU A 273 34.62 24.70 17.70
C GLU A 273 34.55 25.93 16.78
N ARG A 274 34.03 27.04 17.29
CA ARG A 274 34.04 28.33 16.61
C ARG A 274 35.28 29.10 17.01
N ARG A 275 36.09 29.45 16.01
CA ARG A 275 37.28 30.29 16.17
C ARG A 275 36.96 31.70 15.70
N SER A 276 36.94 32.64 16.62
CA SER A 276 36.83 34.06 16.30
C SER A 276 38.22 34.68 16.31
N VAL A 277 38.66 35.23 15.19
CA VAL A 277 39.93 35.95 15.09
C VAL A 277 39.63 37.43 14.90
N THR A 278 40.02 38.24 15.86
CA THR A 278 39.89 39.70 15.80
C THR A 278 41.27 40.30 15.54
N PHE A 279 41.39 41.06 14.46
CA PHE A 279 42.62 41.77 14.11
C PHE A 279 42.53 43.22 14.58
N THR A 280 43.47 43.63 15.43
CA THR A 280 43.67 45.02 15.84
C THR A 280 45.03 45.49 15.30
N HIS A 281 45.24 46.80 15.10
CA HIS A 281 46.51 47.34 14.57
C HIS A 281 47.78 46.91 15.32
N GLN A 282 47.66 46.45 16.57
CA GLN A 282 48.78 46.03 17.42
C GLN A 282 48.80 44.54 17.76
N ASP A 283 47.67 43.83 17.68
CA ASP A 283 47.57 42.44 18.15
C ASP A 283 46.49 41.64 17.39
N THR A 284 46.68 40.32 17.32
CA THR A 284 45.67 39.36 16.82
C THR A 284 45.13 38.54 17.99
N ASN A 285 43.89 38.78 18.39
CA ASN A 285 43.22 37.97 19.42
C ASN A 285 42.47 36.79 18.79
N ARG A 286 42.68 35.59 19.33
CA ARG A 286 41.98 34.37 18.91
C ARG A 286 41.16 33.82 20.07
N THR A 287 39.84 33.80 19.91
CA THR A 287 38.91 33.23 20.90
C THR A 287 38.37 31.92 20.36
N PHE A 288 38.43 30.88 21.20
CA PHE A 288 37.87 29.56 20.92
C PHE A 288 36.61 29.40 21.77
N ASN A 289 35.49 29.11 21.13
CA ASN A 289 34.23 28.82 21.81
C ASN A 289 33.61 27.58 21.20
N THR A 290 33.02 26.72 22.04
CA THR A 290 32.47 25.46 21.59
C THR A 290 30.95 25.49 21.71
N GLN A 291 30.24 25.15 20.63
CA GLN A 291 28.78 25.16 20.59
C GLN A 291 28.25 23.88 19.94
N LEU A 292 27.10 23.38 20.43
CA LEU A 292 26.39 22.29 19.77
C LEU A 292 25.64 22.85 18.56
N ASP A 293 26.02 22.39 17.37
CA ASP A 293 25.38 22.77 16.10
C ASP A 293 24.81 21.53 15.38
N ALA A 294 23.86 21.72 14.48
CA ALA A 294 23.29 20.60 13.73
C ALA A 294 24.36 19.93 12.85
N LEU A 295 24.42 18.59 12.87
CA LEU A 295 25.40 17.85 12.05
C LEU A 295 25.18 18.14 10.56
N ILE A 296 23.92 18.13 10.14
CA ILE A 296 23.49 18.53 8.80
C ILE A 296 22.34 19.52 8.96
N PRO A 297 22.56 20.83 8.76
CA PRO A 297 21.51 21.83 8.89
C PRO A 297 20.36 21.64 7.88
N ALA A 298 19.13 21.92 8.29
CA ALA A 298 17.96 21.85 7.41
C ALA A 298 18.08 22.70 6.13
N SER A 299 18.76 23.86 6.21
CA SER A 299 19.07 24.70 5.05
C SER A 299 20.00 24.02 4.05
N LYS A 300 20.93 23.19 4.52
CA LYS A 300 21.83 22.41 3.67
C LYS A 300 21.07 21.30 2.95
N ILE A 301 20.17 20.61 3.66
CA ILE A 301 19.29 19.58 3.08
C ILE A 301 18.37 20.20 2.01
N SER A 302 17.83 21.39 2.29
CA SER A 302 16.94 22.12 1.37
C SER A 302 17.61 22.63 0.10
N THR A 303 18.95 22.62 0.05
CA THR A 303 19.76 23.14 -1.07
C THR A 303 20.69 22.08 -1.67
N LEU A 304 20.42 20.80 -1.43
CA LEU A 304 21.15 19.70 -2.04
C LEU A 304 21.03 19.78 -3.57
N THR A 305 22.17 19.62 -4.25
CA THR A 305 22.21 19.48 -5.70
C THR A 305 21.73 18.09 -6.11
N GLN A 306 21.21 17.95 -7.32
CA GLN A 306 20.87 16.64 -7.88
C GLN A 306 22.06 15.68 -7.77
N GLY A 307 21.80 14.43 -7.36
CA GLY A 307 22.82 13.42 -7.09
C GLY A 307 23.41 13.47 -5.68
N MET A 308 23.24 14.56 -4.92
CA MET A 308 23.63 14.63 -3.51
C MET A 308 22.52 14.11 -2.60
N PHE A 309 22.90 13.22 -1.68
CA PHE A 309 21.99 12.62 -0.71
C PHE A 309 22.54 12.77 0.70
N VAL A 310 21.62 12.88 1.64
CA VAL A 310 21.87 12.74 3.08
C VAL A 310 21.10 11.54 3.61
N GLY A 311 21.63 10.90 4.62
CA GLY A 311 20.95 9.73 5.15
C GLY A 311 21.62 9.09 6.34
N ALA A 312 20.97 8.05 6.82
CA ALA A 312 21.44 7.24 7.93
C ALA A 312 21.21 5.77 7.62
N VAL A 313 22.19 4.92 7.90
CA VAL A 313 22.11 3.47 7.75
C VAL A 313 22.20 2.76 9.09
N SER A 314 21.44 1.68 9.22
CA SER A 314 21.43 0.79 10.37
C SER A 314 22.39 -0.38 10.17
N ASP A 315 22.95 -0.87 11.27
CA ASP A 315 23.84 -2.03 11.31
C ASP A 315 23.09 -3.34 11.60
N ASN A 316 23.74 -4.45 11.28
CA ASN A 316 23.30 -5.78 11.68
C ASN A 316 24.09 -6.29 12.88
N PHE A 317 23.59 -7.36 13.50
CA PHE A 317 24.33 -8.05 14.54
C PHE A 317 25.65 -8.62 13.97
N GLY A 318 26.78 -8.19 14.52
CA GLY A 318 28.11 -8.58 14.05
C GLY A 318 28.70 -7.70 12.93
N GLU A 319 27.91 -6.81 12.32
CA GLU A 319 28.33 -5.95 11.21
C GLU A 319 28.20 -4.47 11.59
N ARG A 320 28.99 -4.04 12.58
CA ARG A 320 28.89 -2.67 13.10
C ARG A 320 29.45 -1.66 12.09
N ILE A 321 28.62 -0.70 11.73
CA ILE A 321 29.01 0.43 10.86
C ILE A 321 29.55 1.56 11.73
N GLN A 322 30.77 2.02 11.46
CA GLN A 322 31.39 3.14 12.18
C GLN A 322 30.71 4.48 11.86
N GLN A 323 30.54 4.78 10.57
CA GLN A 323 29.89 5.99 10.10
C GLN A 323 28.50 5.67 9.55
N LYS A 324 27.49 5.87 10.40
CA LYS A 324 26.08 5.60 10.04
C LYS A 324 25.44 6.73 9.24
N ILE A 325 25.86 7.97 9.47
CA ILE A 325 25.28 9.15 8.82
C ILE A 325 26.19 9.59 7.67
N PHE A 326 25.59 9.91 6.53
CA PHE A 326 26.31 10.37 5.35
C PHE A 326 25.68 11.61 4.73
N HIS A 327 26.52 12.36 4.02
CA HIS A 327 26.17 13.42 3.08
C HIS A 327 27.12 13.25 1.89
N ALA A 328 26.64 12.65 0.81
CA ALA A 328 27.48 12.15 -0.26
C ALA A 328 26.79 12.26 -1.63
N GLU A 329 27.60 12.31 -2.68
CA GLU A 329 27.14 12.19 -4.06
C GLU A 329 26.96 10.70 -4.41
N ILE A 330 25.79 10.34 -4.93
CA ILE A 330 25.57 9.03 -5.53
C ILE A 330 26.08 9.09 -6.96
N VAL A 331 27.26 8.52 -7.19
CA VAL A 331 27.88 8.45 -8.52
C VAL A 331 27.36 7.21 -9.24
N VAL A 332 26.64 7.42 -10.34
CA VAL A 332 26.20 6.36 -11.24
C VAL A 332 27.20 6.24 -12.38
N ASP A 333 27.79 5.05 -12.54
CA ASP A 333 28.72 4.75 -13.64
C ASP A 333 27.92 4.49 -14.93
N ALA A 334 27.68 5.56 -15.69
CA ALA A 334 26.83 5.52 -16.88
C ALA A 334 27.35 4.53 -17.94
N ASP A 335 28.67 4.35 -18.06
CA ASP A 335 29.26 3.43 -19.03
C ASP A 335 28.97 1.98 -18.66
N LYS A 336 29.12 1.62 -17.36
CA LYS A 336 28.74 0.29 -16.88
C LYS A 336 27.26 0.02 -17.00
N VAL A 337 26.40 0.99 -16.67
CA VAL A 337 24.94 0.85 -16.82
C VAL A 337 24.58 0.64 -18.28
N ALA A 338 25.17 1.39 -19.20
CA ALA A 338 24.92 1.21 -20.63
C ALA A 338 25.45 -0.13 -21.16
N GLU A 339 26.55 -0.66 -20.62
CA GLU A 339 27.03 -2.00 -20.95
C GLU A 339 26.11 -3.10 -20.42
N GLU A 340 25.56 -2.93 -19.22
CA GLU A 340 24.56 -3.81 -18.64
C GLU A 340 23.25 -3.79 -19.46
N GLU A 341 22.75 -2.59 -19.80
CA GLU A 341 21.54 -2.38 -20.60
C GLU A 341 21.62 -3.01 -21.99
N LYS A 342 22.82 -3.06 -22.61
CA LYS A 342 23.03 -3.75 -23.89
C LYS A 342 22.79 -5.26 -23.81
N ASN A 343 22.93 -5.84 -22.61
CA ASN A 343 22.72 -7.26 -22.37
C ASN A 343 21.29 -7.56 -21.87
N TYR A 344 20.43 -6.56 -21.71
CA TYR A 344 19.05 -6.79 -21.32
C TYR A 344 18.28 -7.52 -22.43
N GLU A 345 17.70 -8.65 -22.06
CA GLU A 345 16.75 -9.32 -22.93
C GLU A 345 15.40 -8.59 -22.89
N PRO A 346 14.73 -8.43 -24.04
CA PRO A 346 13.39 -7.86 -24.05
C PRO A 346 12.47 -8.74 -23.22
N ILE A 347 11.61 -8.12 -22.41
CA ILE A 347 10.58 -8.84 -21.65
C ILE A 347 9.79 -9.67 -22.66
N PRO A 348 9.69 -11.00 -22.49
CA PRO A 348 8.97 -11.84 -23.42
C PRO A 348 7.55 -11.34 -23.53
N LEU A 349 7.11 -11.10 -24.76
CA LEU A 349 5.78 -10.60 -25.02
C LEU A 349 4.78 -11.75 -24.83
N ILE A 350 4.31 -11.92 -23.59
CA ILE A 350 3.32 -12.95 -23.26
C ILE A 350 2.00 -12.68 -24.01
N THR A 351 1.66 -11.39 -24.20
CA THR A 351 0.46 -10.98 -24.94
C THR A 351 0.65 -9.60 -25.57
N ASP A 352 0.48 -9.51 -26.91
CA ASP A 352 0.56 -8.24 -27.64
C ASP A 352 -0.76 -7.46 -27.59
N PHE A 353 -0.76 -6.26 -27.00
CA PHE A 353 -1.91 -5.35 -26.99
C PHE A 353 -1.83 -4.24 -28.04
N LYS A 354 -0.83 -4.20 -28.92
CA LYS A 354 -0.55 -3.15 -29.92
C LYS A 354 -0.69 -3.58 -31.39
N ASP A 355 -0.77 -4.87 -31.71
CA ASP A 355 -1.00 -5.34 -33.09
C ASP A 355 -2.45 -5.26 -33.64
N GLU A 356 -2.62 -4.93 -34.92
CA GLU A 356 -3.91 -4.96 -35.64
C GLU A 356 -4.22 -6.34 -36.26
N THR A 357 -3.54 -7.39 -35.81
CA THR A 357 -3.69 -8.77 -36.30
C THR A 357 -4.98 -9.44 -35.80
N GLU A 358 -5.39 -10.50 -36.50
CA GLU A 358 -6.62 -11.26 -36.25
C GLU A 358 -6.74 -11.78 -34.80
N ASP A 359 -5.61 -12.05 -34.13
CA ASP A 359 -5.53 -12.47 -32.73
C ASP A 359 -5.93 -11.39 -31.72
N LYS A 360 -5.86 -10.10 -32.06
CA LYS A 360 -6.36 -9.04 -31.17
C LYS A 360 -7.88 -8.84 -31.30
N SER A 361 -8.47 -9.11 -32.47
CA SER A 361 -9.93 -9.22 -32.57
C SER A 361 -10.41 -10.36 -31.67
N LYS A 362 -9.67 -11.47 -31.60
CA LYS A 362 -9.93 -12.57 -30.66
C LYS A 362 -9.74 -12.14 -29.21
N MET A 363 -8.63 -11.50 -28.83
CA MET A 363 -8.39 -11.07 -27.44
C MET A 363 -9.39 -10.01 -26.96
N ARG A 364 -9.70 -8.99 -27.78
CA ARG A 364 -10.75 -8.03 -27.47
C ARG A 364 -12.11 -8.72 -27.37
N ALA A 365 -12.40 -9.67 -28.26
CA ALA A 365 -13.61 -10.48 -28.18
C ALA A 365 -13.62 -11.38 -26.95
N GLU A 366 -12.49 -11.93 -26.50
CA GLU A 366 -12.36 -12.75 -25.29
C GLU A 366 -12.56 -11.93 -24.03
N ILE A 367 -11.92 -10.77 -23.92
CA ILE A 367 -12.14 -9.81 -22.82
C ILE A 367 -13.61 -9.39 -22.79
N GLN A 368 -14.20 -9.10 -23.96
CA GLN A 368 -15.62 -8.74 -24.06
C GLN A 368 -16.55 -9.92 -23.77
N ARG A 369 -16.14 -11.14 -24.12
CA ARG A 369 -16.87 -12.38 -23.87
C ARG A 369 -16.85 -12.69 -22.39
N ASN A 370 -15.70 -12.63 -21.71
CA ASN A 370 -15.59 -12.75 -20.26
C ASN A 370 -16.48 -11.74 -19.56
N TYR A 371 -16.43 -10.47 -19.96
CA TYR A 371 -17.30 -9.43 -19.41
C TYR A 371 -18.79 -9.76 -19.56
N SER A 372 -19.19 -10.21 -20.75
CA SER A 372 -20.56 -10.63 -21.03
C SER A 372 -20.95 -11.89 -20.27
N GLN A 373 -20.02 -12.84 -20.12
CA GLN A 373 -20.20 -14.10 -19.43
C GLN A 373 -20.45 -13.87 -17.94
N VAL A 374 -19.61 -13.09 -17.26
CA VAL A 374 -19.80 -12.73 -15.85
C VAL A 374 -21.20 -12.14 -15.60
N LYS A 375 -21.64 -11.25 -16.50
CA LYS A 375 -22.99 -10.65 -16.42
C LYS A 375 -24.10 -11.66 -16.63
N GLN A 376 -23.89 -12.64 -17.51
CA GLN A 376 -24.86 -13.68 -17.79
C GLN A 376 -24.90 -14.69 -16.64
N ASP A 377 -23.74 -15.11 -16.13
CA ASP A 377 -23.59 -15.99 -14.97
C ASP A 377 -24.39 -15.46 -13.78
N VAL A 378 -24.27 -14.16 -13.46
CA VAL A 378 -25.05 -13.57 -12.36
C VAL A 378 -26.55 -13.55 -12.64
N LYS A 379 -26.99 -13.35 -13.88
CA LYS A 379 -28.43 -13.45 -14.21
C LYS A 379 -28.91 -14.88 -14.02
N ASP A 380 -28.14 -15.86 -14.48
CA ASP A 380 -28.48 -17.27 -14.40
C ASP A 380 -28.50 -17.74 -12.94
N ILE A 381 -27.54 -17.30 -12.12
CA ILE A 381 -27.54 -17.53 -10.66
C ILE A 381 -28.85 -17.04 -10.04
N VAL A 382 -29.26 -15.81 -10.35
CA VAL A 382 -30.51 -15.23 -9.81
C VAL A 382 -31.74 -16.02 -10.25
N VAL A 383 -31.83 -16.37 -11.54
CA VAL A 383 -32.97 -17.15 -12.06
C VAL A 383 -33.04 -18.52 -11.41
N ASN A 384 -31.92 -19.25 -11.39
CA ASN A 384 -31.85 -20.60 -10.82
C ASN A 384 -32.20 -20.61 -9.33
N GLU A 385 -31.70 -19.63 -8.57
CA GLU A 385 -31.97 -19.54 -7.14
C GLU A 385 -33.42 -19.14 -6.84
N ILE A 386 -34.01 -18.23 -7.62
CA ILE A 386 -35.43 -17.90 -7.50
C ILE A 386 -36.30 -19.12 -7.82
N GLU A 387 -35.96 -19.89 -8.85
CA GLU A 387 -36.66 -21.14 -9.16
C GLU A 387 -36.51 -22.20 -8.06
N ARG A 388 -35.30 -22.35 -7.50
CA ARG A 388 -35.05 -23.22 -6.33
C ARG A 388 -35.95 -22.84 -5.17
N ILE A 389 -35.97 -21.57 -4.79
CA ILE A 389 -36.78 -21.04 -3.68
C ILE A 389 -38.28 -21.23 -3.95
N LYS A 390 -38.72 -21.00 -5.19
CA LYS A 390 -40.13 -21.16 -5.59
C LYS A 390 -40.59 -22.62 -5.46
N ASN A 391 -39.73 -23.57 -5.80
CA ASN A 391 -40.04 -25.00 -5.79
C ASN A 391 -39.84 -25.64 -4.40
N ASP A 392 -39.22 -24.93 -3.45
CA ASP A 392 -39.05 -25.39 -2.08
C ASP A 392 -40.24 -24.96 -1.21
N PRO A 393 -41.03 -25.90 -0.65
CA PRO A 393 -42.19 -25.58 0.19
C PRO A 393 -41.84 -24.75 1.43
N ILE A 394 -40.62 -24.88 1.95
CA ILE A 394 -40.16 -24.18 3.14
C ILE A 394 -39.73 -22.75 2.78
N LEU A 395 -39.10 -22.54 1.63
CA LEU A 395 -38.51 -21.25 1.26
C LEU A 395 -39.42 -20.37 0.40
N CYS A 396 -40.46 -20.93 -0.22
CA CYS A 396 -41.34 -20.21 -1.15
C CYS A 396 -41.94 -18.91 -0.60
N HIS A 397 -42.11 -18.81 0.73
CA HIS A 397 -42.65 -17.64 1.42
C HIS A 397 -41.73 -16.40 1.32
N LEU A 398 -40.44 -16.59 1.06
CA LEU A 398 -39.46 -15.50 0.89
C LEU A 398 -39.69 -14.71 -0.41
N LEU A 399 -40.39 -15.28 -1.39
CA LEU A 399 -40.74 -14.59 -2.63
C LEU A 399 -42.03 -13.77 -2.42
N LYS A 400 -41.91 -12.45 -2.31
CA LYS A 400 -43.07 -11.56 -2.30
C LYS A 400 -43.89 -11.78 -3.58
N LYS A 401 -45.18 -12.11 -3.46
CA LYS A 401 -46.10 -12.14 -4.61
C LYS A 401 -46.13 -10.73 -5.22
N ARG A 402 -45.66 -10.59 -6.46
CA ARG A 402 -45.88 -9.38 -7.24
C ARG A 402 -47.38 -9.21 -7.44
N ASN A 403 -47.99 -8.30 -6.68
CA ASN A 403 -49.28 -7.74 -7.07
C ASN A 403 -48.99 -6.88 -8.30
N TYR A 404 -49.45 -7.34 -9.45
CA TYR A 404 -49.38 -6.61 -10.73
C TYR A 404 -50.25 -5.37 -10.70
#